data_AF-A0A6L5TAW8-F1
#
_entry.id   AF-A0A6L5TAW8-F1
#
_cell.length_a   1.000
_cell.length_b   1.000
_cell.length_c   1.000
_cell.angle_alpha   90.00
_cell.angle_beta   90.00
_cell.angle_gamma   90.00
#
_symmetry.space_group_name_H-M   'P 1'
#
loop_
_entity.id
_entity.type
_entity.pdbx_description
1 polymer ?
#
loop_
_entity_poly.entity_id
_entity_poly.type
_entity_poly.pdbx_seq_one_letter_code
_entity_poly.pdbx_strand_id
1 'polypeptide(L)'
;DHATNITGEIAAYAYQIFKENYTWSKPIRSVGVRGADLVTDNYWEQIDLFSSVEKREKQMKMDSAVDEIRKRFGFYIIQRGLMYRDRILSAVNAKEEHTVHPHGYFSG
;
A
#
# COMPACT_ATOMS: atom_id res chain seq x y z
N ASP A 1 10.73 -7.61 14.57
CA ASP A 1 9.66 -7.22 13.63
C ASP A 1 8.35 -7.05 14.34
N HIS A 2 7.73 -5.90 14.14
CA HIS A 2 6.39 -5.56 14.57
C HIS A 2 5.48 -5.53 13.34
N ALA A 3 4.23 -5.95 13.49
CA ALA A 3 3.28 -5.86 12.40
C ALA A 3 3.04 -4.38 12.02
N THR A 4 2.65 -4.14 10.77
CA THR A 4 2.36 -2.77 10.33
C THR A 4 1.25 -2.76 9.30
N ASN A 5 0.35 -1.80 9.47
CA ASN A 5 -0.67 -1.40 8.50
C ASN A 5 -0.37 -0.01 7.91
N ILE A 6 0.80 0.58 8.23
CA ILE A 6 1.19 1.92 7.75
C ILE A 6 1.72 1.81 6.32
N THR A 7 1.03 2.44 5.39
CA THR A 7 1.34 2.45 3.95
C THR A 7 2.77 2.91 3.68
N GLY A 8 3.23 3.92 4.42
CA GLY A 8 4.58 4.48 4.28
C GLY A 8 5.67 3.48 4.64
N GLU A 9 5.48 2.68 5.70
CA GLU A 9 6.46 1.69 6.14
C GLU A 9 6.50 0.50 5.18
N ILE A 10 5.32 -0.02 4.78
CA ILE A 10 5.22 -1.10 3.80
C ILE A 10 5.93 -0.70 2.50
N ALA A 11 5.70 0.52 2.00
CA ALA A 11 6.36 1.02 0.80
C ALA A 11 7.88 1.15 0.98
N ALA A 12 8.35 1.61 2.14
CA ALA A 12 9.77 1.75 2.44
C ALA A 12 10.48 0.38 2.47
N TYR A 13 9.92 -0.60 3.18
CA TYR A 13 10.45 -1.96 3.24
C TYR A 13 10.43 -2.65 1.88
N ALA A 14 9.32 -2.55 1.15
CA ALA A 14 9.23 -3.10 -0.21
C ALA A 14 10.31 -2.51 -1.13
N TYR A 15 10.51 -1.19 -1.06
CA TYR A 15 11.53 -0.51 -1.86
C TYR A 15 12.96 -0.89 -1.43
N GLN A 16 13.20 -1.07 -0.14
CA GLN A 16 14.49 -1.54 0.38
C GLN A 16 14.82 -2.93 -0.17
N ILE A 17 13.95 -3.91 0.06
CA ILE A 17 14.13 -5.29 -0.43
C ILE A 17 14.36 -5.30 -1.94
N PHE A 18 13.57 -4.53 -2.66
CA PHE A 18 13.69 -4.42 -4.10
C PHE A 18 15.07 -3.92 -4.55
N LYS A 19 15.61 -2.86 -3.94
CA LYS A 19 16.95 -2.35 -4.27
C LYS A 19 18.06 -3.33 -3.94
N GLU A 20 17.93 -4.06 -2.83
CA GLU A 20 18.93 -5.04 -2.39
C GLU A 20 18.96 -6.26 -3.33
N ASN A 21 17.82 -6.62 -3.92
CA ASN A 21 17.68 -7.85 -4.70
C ASN A 21 17.61 -7.63 -6.22
N TYR A 22 17.54 -6.38 -6.69
CA TYR A 22 17.45 -6.09 -8.12
C TYR A 22 18.52 -5.13 -8.60
N THR A 23 19.40 -5.63 -9.49
CA THR A 23 20.32 -4.79 -10.26
C THR A 23 19.64 -4.33 -11.55
N TRP A 24 19.70 -3.03 -11.82
CA TRP A 24 18.99 -2.34 -12.92
C TRP A 24 19.53 -2.66 -14.33
N SER A 25 19.46 -3.94 -14.72
CA SER A 25 19.89 -4.42 -16.03
C SER A 25 18.79 -4.30 -17.09
N LYS A 26 17.52 -4.28 -16.67
CA LYS A 26 16.35 -4.19 -17.54
C LYS A 26 15.31 -3.26 -16.93
N PRO A 27 14.45 -2.62 -17.75
CA PRO A 27 13.33 -1.85 -17.24
C PRO A 27 12.31 -2.78 -16.57
N ILE A 28 11.76 -2.31 -15.45
CA ILE A 28 10.70 -3.01 -14.73
C ILE A 28 9.36 -2.36 -15.07
N ARG A 29 8.37 -3.20 -15.41
CA ARG A 29 7.01 -2.76 -15.76
C ARG A 29 6.08 -2.69 -14.55
N SER A 30 6.26 -3.57 -13.56
CA SER A 30 5.42 -3.64 -12.36
C SER A 30 6.16 -4.34 -11.22
N VAL A 31 5.89 -3.92 -9.98
CA VAL A 31 6.33 -4.59 -8.75
C VAL A 31 5.10 -4.85 -7.90
N GLY A 32 4.89 -6.11 -7.53
CA GLY A 32 3.84 -6.52 -6.59
C GLY A 32 4.41 -6.69 -5.19
N VAL A 33 3.67 -6.24 -4.17
CA VAL A 33 4.03 -6.41 -2.75
C VAL A 33 2.94 -7.24 -2.08
N ARG A 34 3.34 -8.27 -1.34
CA ARG A 34 2.44 -9.13 -0.57
C ARG A 34 2.88 -9.15 0.88
N GLY A 35 1.94 -8.90 1.79
CA GLY A 35 2.09 -9.18 3.22
C GLY A 35 1.82 -10.65 3.55
N ALA A 36 2.48 -11.15 4.58
CA ALA A 36 2.27 -12.46 5.18
C ALA A 36 2.14 -12.32 6.70
N ASP A 37 1.74 -13.39 7.40
CA ASP A 37 1.66 -13.45 8.87
C ASP A 37 0.83 -12.32 9.49
N LEU A 38 -0.34 -12.06 8.88
CA LEU A 38 -1.24 -11.00 9.30
C LEU A 38 -1.81 -11.25 10.69
N VAL A 39 -1.83 -10.19 11.51
CA VAL A 39 -2.48 -10.15 12.81
C VAL A 39 -3.69 -9.23 12.78
N THR A 40 -4.59 -9.38 13.75
CA THR A 40 -5.70 -8.43 13.93
C THR A 40 -5.16 -7.08 14.41
N ASP A 41 -5.79 -5.99 13.97
CA ASP A 41 -5.41 -4.62 14.34
C ASP A 41 -5.51 -4.35 15.86
N ASN A 42 -6.28 -5.17 16.57
CA ASN A 42 -6.32 -5.19 18.03
C ASN A 42 -5.18 -6.05 18.60
N TYR A 43 -3.95 -5.56 18.51
CA TYR A 43 -2.79 -6.20 19.13
C TYR A 43 -1.93 -5.17 19.88
N TRP A 44 -1.20 -5.64 20.88
CA TRP A 44 -0.30 -4.80 21.67
C TRP A 44 1.03 -4.63 20.93
N GLU A 45 1.43 -3.40 20.65
CA GLU A 45 2.75 -3.09 20.09
C GLU A 45 3.76 -2.84 21.22
N GLN A 46 4.92 -3.48 21.14
CA GLN A 46 6.05 -3.14 22.02
C GLN A 46 6.69 -1.83 21.56
N ILE A 47 6.77 -0.86 22.46
CA ILE A 47 7.43 0.43 22.20
C ILE A 47 8.95 0.24 22.25
N ASP A 48 9.65 0.80 21.27
CA ASP A 48 11.11 0.87 21.26
C ASP A 48 11.62 2.27 21.65
N LEU A 49 12.75 2.30 22.37
CA LEU A 49 13.38 3.51 22.90
C LEU A 49 13.86 4.48 21.81
N PHE A 50 14.13 3.98 20.60
CA PHE A 50 14.68 4.77 19.50
C PHE A 50 13.62 5.18 18.47
N SER A 51 12.36 4.81 18.70
CA SER A 51 11.23 5.08 17.79
C SER A 51 10.32 6.19 18.33
N SER A 52 9.79 7.03 17.44
CA SER A 52 8.77 8.03 17.81
C SER A 52 7.38 7.42 17.66
N VAL A 53 6.82 6.95 18.78
CA VAL A 53 5.44 6.41 18.85
C VAL A 53 4.42 7.44 18.37
N GLU A 54 4.58 8.70 18.78
CA GLU A 54 3.69 9.80 18.39
C GLU A 54 3.63 10.01 16.88
N LYS A 55 4.78 9.93 16.20
CA LYS A 55 4.86 10.06 14.75
C LYS A 55 4.19 8.86 14.06
N ARG A 56 4.42 7.64 14.58
CA ARG A 56 3.82 6.41 14.06
C ARG A 56 2.29 6.44 14.20
N GLU A 57 1.77 6.79 15.38
CA GLU A 57 0.33 6.97 15.59
C GLU A 57 -0.28 8.00 14.64
N LYS A 58 0.41 9.13 14.42
CA LYS A 58 -0.06 10.16 13.49
C LYS A 58 -0.15 9.63 12.05
N GLN A 59 0.79 8.77 11.65
CA GLN A 59 0.76 8.12 10.33
C GLN A 59 -0.38 7.11 10.23
N MET A 60 -0.60 6.28 11.24
CA MET A 60 -1.74 5.36 11.29
C MET A 60 -3.07 6.10 11.15
N LYS A 61 -3.29 7.14 11.97
CA LYS A 61 -4.52 7.96 11.92
C LYS A 61 -4.72 8.63 10.56
N MET A 62 -3.64 9.09 9.93
CA MET A 62 -3.68 9.67 8.58
C MET A 62 -4.13 8.63 7.55
N ASP A 63 -3.55 7.42 7.57
CA ASP A 63 -3.91 6.35 6.64
C ASP A 63 -5.37 5.91 6.86
N SER A 64 -5.80 5.71 8.10
CA SER A 64 -7.20 5.42 8.44
C SER A 64 -8.16 6.48 7.89
N ALA A 65 -7.84 7.76 8.06
CA ALA A 65 -8.69 8.85 7.56
C ALA A 65 -8.79 8.84 6.02
N VAL A 66 -7.69 8.57 5.31
CA VAL A 66 -7.70 8.44 3.85
C VAL A 66 -8.59 7.27 3.42
N ASP A 67 -8.49 6.14 4.10
CA ASP A 67 -9.28 4.94 3.79
C ASP A 67 -10.77 5.12 4.07
N GLU A 68 -11.13 5.79 5.18
CA GLU A 68 -12.52 6.14 5.49
C GLU A 68 -13.15 7.02 4.41
N ILE A 69 -12.42 8.05 3.96
CA ILE A 69 -12.90 8.95 2.91
C ILE A 69 -13.06 8.19 1.59
N ARG A 70 -12.08 7.36 1.20
CA ARG A 70 -12.17 6.53 -0.01
C ARG A 70 -13.30 5.52 0.05
N LYS A 71 -13.54 4.91 1.20
CA LYS A 71 -14.65 3.98 1.42
C LYS A 71 -16.01 4.65 1.18
N ARG A 72 -16.14 5.93 1.53
CA ARG A 72 -17.40 6.68 1.42
C ARG A 72 -17.63 7.33 0.05
N PHE A 73 -16.57 7.85 -0.57
CA PHE A 73 -16.68 8.69 -1.77
C PHE A 73 -15.96 8.13 -3.01
N GLY A 74 -15.40 6.92 -2.93
CA GLY A 74 -14.70 6.25 -4.01
C GLY A 74 -13.18 6.45 -3.97
N PHE A 75 -12.44 5.52 -4.57
CA PHE A 75 -10.97 5.45 -4.50
C PHE A 75 -10.25 6.74 -4.95
N TYR A 76 -10.75 7.38 -6.01
CA TYR A 76 -10.11 8.53 -6.65
C TYR A 76 -10.37 9.87 -5.95
N ILE A 77 -11.21 9.93 -4.91
CA ILE A 77 -11.54 11.19 -4.22
C ILE A 77 -10.32 11.82 -3.52
N ILE A 78 -9.39 10.99 -3.04
CA ILE A 78 -8.12 11.40 -2.44
C ILE A 78 -6.99 10.58 -3.07
N GLN A 79 -6.02 11.28 -3.64
CA GLN A 79 -4.84 10.69 -4.26
C GLN A 79 -3.59 11.53 -3.95
N ARG A 80 -2.43 10.88 -4.04
CA ARG A 80 -1.14 11.59 -3.97
C ARG A 80 -1.02 12.50 -5.18
N GLY A 81 -0.57 13.74 -4.99
CA GLY A 81 -0.42 14.71 -6.10
C GLY A 81 0.45 14.20 -7.26
N LEU A 82 1.41 13.31 -6.98
CA LEU A 82 2.24 12.66 -8.00
C LEU A 82 1.43 11.85 -9.02
N MET A 83 0.28 11.30 -8.62
CA MET A 83 -0.60 10.52 -9.50
C MET A 83 -1.17 11.35 -10.67
N TYR A 84 -1.16 12.68 -10.55
CA TYR A 84 -1.58 13.56 -11.63
C TYR A 84 -0.53 13.80 -12.71
N ARG A 85 0.73 13.36 -12.49
CA ARG A 85 1.79 13.50 -13.51
C ARG A 85 1.61 12.57 -14.69
N ASP A 86 1.15 11.35 -14.43
CA ASP A 86 0.81 10.37 -15.46
C ASP A 86 -0.49 9.66 -15.05
N ARG A 87 -1.61 10.16 -15.57
CA ARG A 87 -2.93 9.63 -15.22
C ARG A 87 -3.17 8.23 -15.78
N ILE A 88 -2.48 7.85 -16.86
CA ILE A 88 -2.66 6.52 -17.48
C ILE A 88 -2.01 5.48 -16.57
N LEU A 89 -0.77 5.70 -16.15
CA LEU A 89 -0.08 4.81 -15.22
C LEU A 89 -0.68 4.85 -13.81
N SER A 90 -1.23 5.99 -13.39
CA SER A 90 -1.77 6.17 -12.04
C SER A 90 -3.24 5.80 -11.90
N ALA A 91 -3.90 5.37 -12.97
CA ALA A 91 -5.31 4.97 -12.94
C ALA A 91 -5.55 3.64 -12.20
N VAL A 92 -4.52 2.96 -11.70
CA VAL A 92 -4.65 1.64 -11.07
C VAL A 92 -5.46 1.72 -9.76
N ASN A 93 -6.65 1.10 -9.75
CA ASN A 93 -7.43 0.85 -8.54
C ASN A 93 -7.32 -0.62 -8.14
N ALA A 94 -6.18 -0.97 -7.54
CA ALA A 94 -5.88 -2.35 -7.16
C ALA A 94 -6.88 -2.97 -6.18
N LYS A 95 -7.70 -2.17 -5.48
CA LYS A 95 -8.70 -2.71 -4.54
C LYS A 95 -9.93 -3.27 -5.26
N GLU A 96 -10.39 -2.59 -6.31
CA GLU A 96 -11.62 -2.94 -7.01
C GLU A 96 -11.36 -3.67 -8.34
N GLU A 97 -10.20 -3.42 -8.97
CA GLU A 97 -9.87 -3.98 -10.30
C GLU A 97 -9.03 -5.27 -10.23
N HIS A 98 -8.59 -5.68 -9.04
CA HIS A 98 -7.77 -6.88 -8.90
C HIS A 98 -8.61 -8.15 -9.03
N THR A 99 -8.65 -8.68 -10.25
CA THR A 99 -9.31 -9.95 -10.57
C THR A 99 -8.36 -11.12 -10.27
N VAL A 100 -8.73 -11.98 -9.31
CA VAL A 100 -7.92 -13.15 -8.89
C VAL A 100 -8.48 -14.50 -9.38
N HIS A 101 -9.57 -14.47 -10.15
CA HIS A 101 -10.24 -15.66 -10.68
C HIS A 101 -10.50 -15.52 -12.19
N PRO A 102 -10.58 -16.63 -12.95
CA PRO A 102 -10.82 -16.55 -14.38
C PRO A 102 -12.17 -15.89 -14.69
N HIS A 103 -12.18 -14.98 -15.67
CA HIS A 103 -13.38 -14.40 -16.25
C HIS A 103 -13.61 -15.01 -17.63
N GLY A 104 -14.83 -15.51 -17.89
CA GLY A 104 -15.24 -15.96 -19.21
C GLY A 104 -15.43 -14.76 -20.14
N TYR A 105 -14.64 -14.68 -21.22
CA TYR A 105 -14.73 -13.61 -22.24
C TYR A 105 -15.98 -13.72 -23.14
N PHE A 106 -16.75 -14.79 -23.00
CA PHE A 106 -18.00 -15.02 -23.73
C PHE A 106 -19.18 -14.85 -22.78
N SER A 107 -19.62 -13.61 -22.61
CA SER A 107 -20.97 -13.29 -22.16
C SER A 107 -21.71 -12.78 -23.40
N GLY A 108 -22.77 -13.46 -23.81
CA GLY A 108 -23.63 -13.01 -24.91
C GLY A 108 -24.34 -11.70 -24.60
#